data_AF-A0A3C0KCE1-F1
#
_entry.id   AF-A0A3C0KCE1-F1
#
_cell.length_a   1.000
_cell.length_b   1.000
_cell.length_c   1.000
_cell.angle_alpha   90.00
_cell.angle_beta   90.00
_cell.angle_gamma   90.00
#
_symmetry.space_group_name_H-M   'P 1'
#
loop_
_entity.id
_entity.type
_entity.pdbx_description
1 polymer ?
#
loop_
_entity_poly.entity_id
_entity_poly.type
_entity_poly.pdbx_seq_one_letter_code
_entity_poly.pdbx_strand_id
1 'polypeptide(L)'
;VGNMAGNDVNANRTVSVGHQARASANDAVAMGANARADHANAVALGAGSVTSAPNTVSVGAAGSERRITNVAPGIDGTDAVNVDQLNAGNANTLQQAESYVDAGDARTLRRAQGYADAGDARTLEQAQQYADQGDAAVLEQARLEIGSLRKEAFAGIAQAAAMVPLAPSGDGETTVNVGLATYGGQTAIGVGIARQVGPVTLNGGFGAGSGKRNLVRIGAGWRF
;
A
#
# COMPACT_ATOMS: atom_id res chain seq x y z
N VAL A 1 -42.57 -60.76 -34.25
CA VAL A 1 -42.00 -62.08 -33.83
C VAL A 1 -42.15 -62.23 -32.33
N GLY A 2 -42.84 -63.27 -31.87
CA GLY A 2 -43.22 -63.47 -30.47
C GLY A 2 -44.75 -63.55 -30.31
N ASN A 3 -45.21 -64.22 -29.25
CA ASN A 3 -46.63 -64.34 -28.97
C ASN A 3 -47.25 -62.95 -28.75
N MET A 4 -48.37 -62.65 -29.43
CA MET A 4 -49.03 -61.33 -29.43
C MET A 4 -48.15 -60.15 -29.88
N ALA A 5 -46.99 -60.38 -30.51
CA ALA A 5 -46.17 -59.31 -31.05
C ALA A 5 -46.87 -58.67 -32.25
N GLY A 6 -47.03 -57.35 -32.23
CA GLY A 6 -47.67 -56.61 -33.33
C GLY A 6 -49.21 -56.66 -33.33
N ASN A 7 -49.85 -57.11 -32.24
CA ASN A 7 -51.29 -56.98 -32.10
C ASN A 7 -51.68 -55.47 -32.02
N ASP A 8 -52.77 -55.06 -32.66
CA ASP A 8 -53.23 -53.66 -32.76
C ASP A 8 -52.25 -52.67 -33.43
N VAL A 9 -51.41 -53.15 -34.35
CA VAL A 9 -50.53 -52.31 -35.17
C VAL A 9 -51.23 -51.92 -36.48
N ASN A 10 -51.76 -50.70 -36.53
CA ASN A 10 -52.41 -50.11 -37.72
C ASN A 10 -51.47 -49.19 -38.52
N ALA A 11 -50.18 -49.15 -38.17
CA ALA A 11 -49.20 -48.24 -38.73
C ALA A 11 -48.28 -48.90 -39.78
N ASN A 12 -47.75 -48.08 -40.68
CA ASN A 12 -46.91 -48.55 -41.78
C ASN A 12 -45.43 -48.70 -41.35
N ARG A 13 -44.73 -49.70 -41.92
CA ARG A 13 -43.28 -49.92 -41.79
C ARG A 13 -42.79 -50.11 -40.34
N THR A 14 -43.45 -51.00 -39.59
CA THR A 14 -43.15 -51.23 -38.17
C THR A 14 -42.40 -52.54 -37.93
N VAL A 15 -41.69 -52.62 -36.80
CA VAL A 15 -41.05 -53.86 -36.31
C VAL A 15 -41.49 -54.12 -34.88
N SER A 16 -41.99 -55.33 -34.59
CA SER A 16 -42.35 -55.76 -33.23
C SER A 16 -41.75 -57.13 -32.91
N VAL A 17 -40.88 -57.19 -31.90
CA VAL A 17 -40.18 -58.41 -31.46
C VAL A 17 -40.29 -58.56 -29.95
N GLY A 18 -40.86 -59.66 -29.47
CA GLY A 18 -41.08 -59.94 -28.04
C GLY A 18 -42.56 -60.12 -27.68
N HIS A 19 -42.83 -60.81 -26.57
CA HIS A 19 -44.18 -61.00 -26.06
C HIS A 19 -44.85 -59.64 -25.79
N GLN A 20 -46.03 -59.38 -26.39
CA GLN A 20 -46.76 -58.11 -26.26
C GLN A 20 -45.96 -56.86 -26.70
N ALA A 21 -44.93 -57.01 -27.53
CA ALA A 21 -44.25 -55.87 -28.16
C ALA A 21 -45.21 -55.17 -29.14
N ARG A 22 -45.29 -53.84 -29.05
CA ARG A 22 -46.23 -53.01 -29.83
C ARG A 22 -45.52 -51.81 -30.43
N ALA A 23 -45.45 -51.76 -31.76
CA ALA A 23 -45.02 -50.58 -32.52
C ALA A 23 -46.23 -49.97 -33.24
N SER A 24 -46.89 -48.99 -32.64
CA SER A 24 -48.22 -48.50 -33.07
C SER A 24 -48.21 -47.25 -33.95
N ALA A 25 -47.04 -46.65 -34.18
CA ALA A 25 -46.85 -45.48 -35.04
C ALA A 25 -46.01 -45.81 -36.30
N ASN A 26 -46.09 -44.96 -37.33
CA ASN A 26 -45.36 -45.18 -38.58
C ASN A 26 -43.84 -45.22 -38.33
N ASP A 27 -43.13 -46.13 -38.98
CA ASP A 27 -41.66 -46.31 -38.87
C ASP A 27 -41.17 -46.70 -37.47
N ALA A 28 -42.06 -47.17 -36.58
CA ALA A 28 -41.70 -47.49 -35.20
C ALA A 28 -41.10 -48.91 -35.03
N VAL A 29 -40.20 -49.05 -34.07
CA VAL A 29 -39.56 -50.33 -33.71
C VAL A 29 -39.76 -50.61 -32.22
N ALA A 30 -40.38 -51.74 -31.88
CA ALA A 30 -40.52 -52.24 -30.52
C ALA A 30 -39.78 -53.58 -30.37
N MET A 31 -38.73 -53.62 -29.56
CA MET A 31 -37.88 -54.80 -29.37
C MET A 31 -37.71 -55.12 -27.88
N GLY A 32 -38.43 -56.13 -27.39
CA GLY A 32 -38.46 -56.57 -26.00
C GLY A 32 -39.89 -56.90 -25.55
N ALA A 33 -40.02 -57.79 -24.56
CA ALA A 33 -41.34 -58.10 -24.01
C ALA A 33 -41.97 -56.83 -23.41
N ASN A 34 -43.24 -56.53 -23.74
CA ASN A 34 -43.94 -55.31 -23.33
C ASN A 34 -43.31 -53.98 -23.80
N ALA A 35 -42.40 -53.99 -24.77
CA ALA A 35 -41.86 -52.76 -25.35
C ALA A 35 -42.96 -52.04 -26.16
N ARG A 36 -43.10 -50.73 -26.00
CA ARG A 36 -44.11 -49.90 -26.66
C ARG A 36 -43.47 -48.72 -27.40
N ALA A 37 -43.54 -48.75 -28.72
CA ALA A 37 -43.10 -47.68 -29.61
C ALA A 37 -44.34 -47.02 -30.24
N ASP A 38 -44.89 -46.03 -29.55
CA ASP A 38 -46.16 -45.38 -29.89
C ASP A 38 -45.98 -44.04 -30.63
N HIS A 39 -44.73 -43.69 -30.98
CA HIS A 39 -44.38 -42.42 -31.62
C HIS A 39 -43.69 -42.68 -32.96
N ALA A 40 -43.93 -41.81 -33.95
CA ALA A 40 -43.43 -42.02 -35.31
C ALA A 40 -41.89 -42.01 -35.37
N ASN A 41 -41.31 -42.91 -36.16
CA ASN A 41 -39.86 -43.07 -36.30
C ASN A 41 -39.12 -43.22 -34.95
N ALA A 42 -39.73 -43.90 -33.98
CA ALA A 42 -39.15 -44.10 -32.65
C ALA A 42 -38.86 -45.57 -32.36
N VAL A 43 -37.89 -45.83 -31.48
CA VAL A 43 -37.43 -47.17 -31.11
C VAL A 43 -37.60 -47.39 -29.60
N ALA A 44 -38.39 -48.39 -29.20
CA ALA A 44 -38.40 -48.92 -27.83
C ALA A 44 -37.50 -50.15 -27.76
N LEU A 45 -36.35 -50.03 -27.09
CA LEU A 45 -35.34 -51.08 -26.98
C LEU A 45 -35.24 -51.62 -25.56
N GLY A 46 -35.51 -52.91 -25.39
CA GLY A 46 -35.54 -53.61 -24.10
C GLY A 46 -36.94 -53.88 -23.56
N ALA A 47 -37.05 -54.85 -22.65
CA ALA A 47 -38.34 -55.23 -22.06
C ALA A 47 -38.97 -54.07 -21.27
N GLY A 48 -40.25 -53.80 -21.49
CA GLY A 48 -40.97 -52.71 -20.83
C GLY A 48 -40.53 -51.30 -21.22
N SER A 49 -39.66 -51.13 -22.23
CA SER A 49 -39.26 -49.81 -22.70
C SER A 49 -40.42 -49.10 -23.40
N VAL A 50 -40.55 -47.79 -23.21
CA VAL A 50 -41.63 -46.96 -23.76
C VAL A 50 -41.04 -45.70 -24.38
N THR A 51 -41.39 -45.41 -25.63
CA THR A 51 -41.03 -44.15 -26.31
C THR A 51 -41.89 -42.99 -25.80
N SER A 52 -41.33 -41.78 -25.70
CA SER A 52 -42.06 -40.57 -25.26
C SER A 52 -42.11 -39.45 -26.30
N ALA A 53 -41.44 -39.60 -27.45
CA ALA A 53 -41.42 -38.63 -28.54
C ALA A 53 -41.07 -39.27 -29.90
N PRO A 54 -41.48 -38.68 -31.04
CA PRO A 54 -41.03 -39.11 -32.36
C PRO A 54 -39.51 -38.95 -32.53
N ASN A 55 -38.90 -39.71 -33.43
CA ASN A 55 -37.45 -39.64 -33.72
C ASN A 55 -36.53 -39.88 -32.51
N THR A 56 -36.91 -40.77 -31.59
CA THR A 56 -36.12 -41.09 -30.39
C THR A 56 -35.88 -42.57 -30.22
N VAL A 57 -34.81 -42.93 -29.51
CA VAL A 57 -34.58 -44.29 -29.02
C VAL A 57 -34.75 -44.29 -27.50
N SER A 58 -35.70 -45.04 -27.00
CA SER A 58 -35.91 -45.26 -25.57
C SER A 58 -35.31 -46.61 -25.16
N VAL A 59 -34.40 -46.57 -24.19
CA VAL A 59 -33.77 -47.77 -23.59
C VAL A 59 -34.45 -48.22 -22.29
N GLY A 60 -35.57 -47.60 -21.91
CA GLY A 60 -36.29 -47.86 -20.67
C GLY A 60 -37.66 -47.20 -20.62
N ALA A 61 -38.15 -46.95 -19.42
CA ALA A 61 -39.34 -46.14 -19.18
C ALA A 61 -39.08 -45.22 -17.98
N ALA A 62 -39.92 -44.22 -17.76
CA ALA A 62 -39.79 -43.35 -16.59
C ALA A 62 -39.79 -44.17 -15.29
N GLY A 63 -38.76 -44.00 -14.47
CA GLY A 63 -38.54 -44.79 -13.24
C GLY A 63 -38.03 -46.21 -13.48
N SER A 64 -37.66 -46.56 -14.71
CA SER A 64 -37.08 -47.84 -15.11
C SER A 64 -36.05 -47.62 -16.23
N GLU A 65 -35.18 -46.63 -16.03
CA GLU A 65 -34.10 -46.27 -16.94
C GLU A 65 -33.01 -47.35 -16.94
N ARG A 66 -32.29 -47.45 -18.06
CA ARG A 66 -31.13 -48.32 -18.20
C ARG A 66 -29.89 -47.50 -18.47
N ARG A 67 -28.76 -47.92 -17.91
CA ARG A 67 -27.45 -47.42 -18.32
C ARG A 67 -27.10 -47.99 -19.69
N ILE A 68 -26.51 -47.16 -20.55
CA ILE A 68 -25.81 -47.60 -21.74
C ILE A 68 -24.33 -47.73 -21.35
N THR A 69 -23.77 -48.93 -21.45
CA THR A 69 -22.41 -49.24 -20.99
C THR A 69 -21.52 -49.59 -22.17
N ASN A 70 -20.19 -49.48 -21.99
CA ASN A 70 -19.20 -49.67 -23.05
C ASN A 70 -19.32 -48.65 -24.20
N VAL A 71 -19.64 -47.40 -23.85
CA VAL A 71 -19.68 -46.28 -24.79
C VAL A 71 -18.27 -45.71 -24.93
N ALA A 72 -17.66 -45.86 -26.10
CA ALA A 72 -16.39 -45.23 -26.43
C ALA A 72 -16.53 -43.69 -26.42
N PRO A 73 -15.43 -42.93 -26.22
CA PRO A 73 -15.48 -41.48 -26.30
C PRO A 73 -16.05 -41.00 -27.64
N GLY A 74 -17.00 -40.07 -27.59
CA GLY A 74 -17.53 -39.43 -28.80
C GLY A 74 -16.49 -38.56 -29.49
N ILE A 75 -16.55 -38.50 -30.82
CA ILE A 75 -15.62 -37.76 -31.68
C ILE A 75 -16.38 -36.66 -32.42
N ASP A 76 -17.54 -36.99 -33.01
CA ASP A 76 -18.37 -36.06 -33.76
C ASP A 76 -19.37 -35.33 -32.86
N GLY A 77 -19.90 -34.19 -33.33
CA GLY A 77 -20.81 -33.34 -32.55
C GLY A 77 -22.17 -33.98 -32.21
N THR A 78 -22.48 -35.14 -32.77
CA THR A 78 -23.71 -35.92 -32.51
C THR A 78 -23.46 -37.24 -31.80
N ASP A 79 -22.21 -37.49 -31.37
CA ASP A 79 -21.87 -38.70 -30.63
C ASP A 79 -22.32 -38.61 -29.17
N ALA A 80 -22.58 -39.78 -28.57
CA ALA A 80 -22.82 -39.85 -27.15
C ALA A 80 -21.53 -39.55 -26.36
N VAL A 81 -21.67 -38.72 -25.32
CA VAL A 81 -20.59 -38.42 -24.37
C VAL A 81 -20.60 -39.48 -23.26
N ASN A 82 -19.44 -40.05 -22.96
CA ASN A 82 -19.30 -40.95 -21.81
C ASN A 82 -18.88 -40.19 -20.53
N VAL A 83 -18.92 -40.87 -19.38
CA VAL A 83 -18.66 -40.24 -18.07
C VAL A 83 -17.21 -39.73 -17.95
N ASP A 84 -16.25 -40.37 -18.61
CA ASP A 84 -14.84 -39.94 -18.58
C ASP A 84 -14.65 -38.61 -19.30
N GLN A 85 -15.28 -38.43 -20.47
CA GLN A 85 -15.27 -37.14 -21.19
C GLN A 85 -15.93 -36.02 -20.37
N LEU A 86 -17.04 -36.31 -19.69
CA LEU A 86 -17.70 -35.35 -18.80
C LEU A 86 -16.78 -34.94 -17.64
N ASN A 87 -16.16 -35.92 -16.97
CA ASN A 87 -15.26 -35.65 -15.86
C ASN A 87 -14.02 -34.87 -16.29
N ALA A 88 -13.46 -35.16 -17.47
CA ALA A 88 -12.35 -34.41 -18.04
C ALA A 88 -12.73 -32.96 -18.35
N GLY A 89 -13.91 -32.73 -18.93
CA GLY A 89 -14.45 -31.38 -19.16
C GLY A 89 -14.65 -30.59 -17.85
N ASN A 90 -15.18 -31.26 -16.81
CA ASN A 90 -15.34 -30.66 -15.49
C ASN A 90 -14.00 -30.32 -14.83
N ALA A 91 -13.01 -31.21 -14.91
CA ALA A 91 -11.67 -30.97 -14.39
C ALA A 91 -10.98 -29.79 -15.09
N ASN A 92 -11.10 -29.70 -16.42
CA ASN A 92 -10.58 -28.56 -17.20
C ASN A 92 -11.26 -27.24 -16.77
N THR A 93 -12.57 -27.27 -16.54
CA THR A 93 -13.33 -26.10 -16.08
C THR A 93 -12.87 -25.65 -14.69
N LEU A 94 -12.68 -26.59 -13.76
CA LEU A 94 -12.19 -26.31 -12.41
C LEU A 94 -10.78 -25.70 -12.46
N GLN A 95 -9.87 -26.29 -13.24
CA GLN A 95 -8.51 -25.78 -13.40
C GLN A 95 -8.48 -24.35 -13.95
N GLN A 96 -9.36 -24.04 -14.91
CA GLN A 96 -9.50 -22.67 -15.44
C GLN A 96 -10.02 -21.70 -14.37
N ALA A 97 -10.97 -22.13 -13.54
CA ALA A 97 -11.49 -21.32 -12.44
C ALA A 97 -10.42 -21.03 -11.38
N GLU A 98 -9.65 -22.05 -10.96
CA GLU A 98 -8.52 -21.90 -10.03
C GLU A 98 -7.49 -20.90 -10.58
N SER A 99 -7.08 -21.07 -11.83
CA SER A 99 -6.13 -20.17 -12.49
C SER A 99 -6.64 -18.72 -12.56
N TYR A 100 -7.95 -18.54 -12.78
CA TYR A 100 -8.57 -17.21 -12.82
C TYR A 100 -8.55 -16.53 -11.45
N VAL A 101 -8.90 -17.27 -10.39
CA VAL A 101 -8.90 -16.79 -9.00
C VAL A 101 -7.47 -16.44 -8.56
N ASP A 102 -6.50 -17.33 -8.79
CA ASP A 102 -5.10 -17.09 -8.43
C ASP A 102 -4.54 -15.83 -9.11
N ALA A 103 -4.84 -15.64 -10.39
CA ALA A 103 -4.44 -14.43 -11.11
C ALA A 103 -5.13 -13.18 -10.55
N GLY A 104 -6.38 -13.30 -10.09
CA GLY A 104 -7.13 -12.26 -9.39
C GLY A 104 -6.47 -11.87 -8.07
N ASP A 105 -6.17 -12.85 -7.24
CA ASP A 105 -5.55 -12.67 -5.92
C ASP A 105 -4.15 -12.06 -6.05
N ALA A 106 -3.34 -12.53 -7.01
CA ALA A 106 -2.03 -11.97 -7.31
C ALA A 106 -2.09 -10.51 -7.80
N ARG A 107 -3.15 -10.11 -8.51
CA ARG A 107 -3.37 -8.69 -8.89
C ARG A 107 -3.76 -7.85 -7.68
N THR A 108 -4.67 -8.34 -6.85
CA THR A 108 -5.12 -7.65 -5.64
C THR A 108 -3.96 -7.46 -4.65
N LEU A 109 -3.16 -8.49 -4.42
CA LEU A 109 -2.00 -8.43 -3.54
C LEU A 109 -0.96 -7.41 -4.02
N ARG A 110 -0.59 -7.43 -5.31
CA ARG A 110 0.35 -6.46 -5.88
C ARG A 110 -0.15 -5.01 -5.76
N ARG A 111 -1.45 -4.79 -5.94
CA ARG A 111 -2.05 -3.46 -5.78
C ARG A 111 -2.01 -3.01 -4.31
N ALA A 112 -2.31 -3.91 -3.38
CA ALA A 112 -2.25 -3.61 -1.95
C ALA A 112 -0.82 -3.30 -1.50
N GLN A 113 0.17 -4.10 -1.93
CA GLN A 113 1.59 -3.84 -1.70
C GLN A 113 2.01 -2.49 -2.25
N GLY A 114 1.70 -2.20 -3.52
CA GLY A 114 2.04 -0.90 -4.12
C GLY A 114 1.38 0.29 -3.43
N TYR A 115 0.16 0.14 -2.88
CA TYR A 115 -0.48 1.18 -2.08
C TYR A 115 0.21 1.39 -0.74
N ALA A 116 0.57 0.30 -0.04
CA ALA A 116 1.29 0.34 1.23
C ALA A 116 2.69 0.96 1.05
N ASP A 117 3.47 0.46 0.09
CA ASP A 117 4.82 0.95 -0.21
C ASP A 117 4.80 2.45 -0.56
N ALA A 118 3.81 2.89 -1.35
CA ALA A 118 3.65 4.30 -1.68
C ALA A 118 3.20 5.15 -0.47
N GLY A 119 2.44 4.56 0.45
CA GLY A 119 2.09 5.19 1.74
C GLY A 119 3.34 5.40 2.59
N ASP A 120 4.10 4.33 2.81
CA ASP A 120 5.32 4.33 3.62
C ASP A 120 6.36 5.30 3.05
N ALA A 121 6.54 5.33 1.73
CA ALA A 121 7.44 6.26 1.06
C ALA A 121 7.05 7.73 1.31
N ARG A 122 5.75 8.07 1.23
CA ARG A 122 5.27 9.43 1.51
C ARG A 122 5.46 9.81 2.98
N THR A 123 5.17 8.89 3.90
CA THR A 123 5.37 9.13 5.33
C THR A 123 6.85 9.34 5.65
N LEU A 124 7.74 8.54 5.06
CA LEU A 124 9.18 8.70 5.21
C LEU A 124 9.67 10.04 4.68
N GLU A 125 9.24 10.44 3.48
CA GLU A 125 9.61 11.71 2.87
C GLU A 125 9.13 12.91 3.73
N GLN A 126 7.89 12.86 4.22
CA GLN A 126 7.36 13.90 5.11
C GLN A 126 8.13 13.98 6.43
N ALA A 127 8.50 12.84 7.01
CA ALA A 127 9.28 12.80 8.24
C ALA A 127 10.70 13.38 8.04
N GLN A 128 11.34 13.06 6.92
CA GLN A 128 12.63 13.64 6.53
C GLN A 128 12.52 15.16 6.36
N GLN A 129 11.54 15.64 5.61
CA GLN A 129 11.33 17.07 5.41
C GLN A 129 11.08 17.81 6.73
N TYR A 130 10.29 17.23 7.64
CA TYR A 130 10.06 17.81 8.95
C TYR A 130 11.33 17.87 9.80
N ALA A 131 12.12 16.79 9.81
CA ALA A 131 13.40 16.75 10.52
C ALA A 131 14.40 17.78 9.94
N ASP A 132 14.57 17.81 8.62
CA ASP A 132 15.48 18.74 7.95
C ASP A 132 15.09 20.20 8.18
N GLN A 133 13.80 20.52 8.16
CA GLN A 133 13.30 21.87 8.47
C GLN A 133 13.58 22.24 9.93
N GLY A 134 13.37 21.30 10.87
CA GLY A 134 13.69 21.48 12.28
C GLY A 134 15.18 21.75 12.50
N ASP A 135 16.03 20.91 11.92
CA ASP A 135 17.49 21.02 12.02
C ASP A 135 17.99 22.33 11.40
N ALA A 136 17.44 22.73 10.25
CA ALA A 136 17.76 24.01 9.63
C ALA A 136 17.36 25.21 10.50
N ALA A 137 16.18 25.17 11.13
CA ALA A 137 15.72 26.22 12.03
C ALA A 137 16.60 26.33 13.28
N VAL A 138 16.96 25.20 13.89
CA VAL A 138 17.85 25.15 15.06
C VAL A 138 19.24 25.66 14.69
N LEU A 139 19.77 25.27 13.53
CA LEU A 139 21.07 25.72 13.06
C LEU A 139 21.10 27.23 12.79
N GLU A 140 20.04 27.78 12.20
CA GLU A 140 19.95 29.21 11.95
C GLU A 140 19.83 30.01 13.24
N GLN A 141 19.01 29.55 14.19
CA GLN A 141 18.93 30.16 15.51
C GLN A 141 20.31 30.17 16.22
N ALA A 142 21.04 29.05 16.18
CA ALA A 142 22.37 28.96 16.75
C ALA A 142 23.36 29.94 16.10
N ARG A 143 23.31 30.11 14.77
CA ARG A 143 24.16 31.08 14.05
C ARG A 143 23.87 32.52 14.49
N LEU A 144 22.60 32.89 14.62
CA LEU A 144 22.19 34.22 15.08
C LEU A 144 22.61 34.48 16.52
N GLU A 145 22.42 33.52 17.43
CA GLU A 145 22.83 33.63 18.82
C GLU A 145 24.35 33.77 18.95
N ILE A 146 25.13 32.95 18.23
CA ILE A 146 26.60 33.05 18.20
C ILE A 146 27.03 34.41 17.63
N GLY A 147 26.36 34.92 16.59
CA GLY A 147 26.62 36.24 16.03
C GLY A 147 26.39 37.36 17.05
N SER A 148 25.27 37.31 17.76
CA SER A 148 24.95 38.25 18.85
C SER A 148 25.97 38.16 19.97
N LEU A 149 26.35 36.96 20.38
CA LEU A 149 27.37 36.74 21.42
C LEU A 149 28.72 37.32 21.01
N ARG A 150 29.17 37.08 19.78
CA ARG A 150 30.42 37.67 19.25
C ARG A 150 30.35 39.20 19.26
N LYS A 151 29.23 39.79 18.84
CA LYS A 151 29.04 41.24 18.86
C LYS A 151 29.10 41.81 20.28
N GLU A 152 28.39 41.19 21.24
CA GLU A 152 28.42 41.63 22.64
C GLU A 152 29.82 41.48 23.25
N ALA A 153 30.51 40.38 22.98
CA ALA A 153 31.88 40.16 23.46
C ALA A 153 32.86 41.20 22.89
N PHE A 154 32.83 41.45 21.58
CA PHE A 154 33.71 42.43 20.93
C PHE A 154 33.43 43.86 21.38
N ALA A 155 32.15 44.21 21.59
CA ALA A 155 31.78 45.50 22.15
C ALA A 155 32.28 45.67 23.59
N GLY A 156 32.21 44.62 24.42
CA GLY A 156 32.78 44.62 25.77
C GLY A 156 34.30 44.82 25.77
N ILE A 157 35.03 44.20 24.84
CA ILE A 157 36.47 44.41 24.67
C ILE A 157 36.77 45.85 24.24
N ALA A 158 36.01 46.39 23.28
CA ALA A 158 36.15 47.80 22.88
C ALA A 158 35.88 48.75 24.04
N GLN A 159 34.86 48.50 24.86
CA GLN A 159 34.57 49.31 26.06
C GLN A 159 35.72 49.26 27.07
N ALA A 160 36.29 48.08 27.31
CA ALA A 160 37.43 47.92 28.19
C ALA A 160 38.65 48.68 27.67
N ALA A 161 38.92 48.61 26.36
CA ALA A 161 40.03 49.31 25.71
C ALA A 161 39.86 50.84 25.70
N ALA A 162 38.61 51.34 25.62
CA ALA A 162 38.31 52.76 25.67
C ALA A 162 38.50 53.36 27.08
N MET A 163 38.49 52.54 28.13
CA MET A 163 38.70 52.96 29.52
C MET A 163 40.17 52.82 29.93
N VAL A 164 40.95 53.86 29.66
CA VAL A 164 42.37 53.93 30.05
C VAL A 164 42.52 54.66 31.38
N PRO A 165 42.97 54.05 32.49
CA PRO A 165 43.19 54.79 33.72
C PRO A 165 44.42 55.69 33.58
N LEU A 166 44.25 57.00 33.73
CA LEU A 166 45.36 57.95 33.87
C LEU A 166 45.59 58.27 35.34
N ALA A 167 46.81 58.07 35.84
CA ALA A 167 47.16 58.36 37.22
C ALA A 167 47.27 59.89 37.43
N PRO A 168 46.75 60.45 38.54
CA PRO A 168 46.97 61.85 38.90
C PRO A 168 48.46 62.15 39.18
N SER A 169 48.88 63.40 38.95
CA SER A 169 50.28 63.82 39.10
C SER A 169 50.68 64.06 40.56
N GLY A 170 49.73 64.34 41.44
CA GLY A 170 49.97 64.66 42.85
C GLY A 170 48.86 64.19 43.79
N ASP A 171 49.13 64.26 45.09
CA ASP A 171 48.17 63.87 46.13
C ASP A 171 46.93 64.78 46.14
N GLY A 172 45.76 64.19 46.36
CA GLY A 172 44.47 64.87 46.31
C GLY A 172 43.95 65.20 44.91
N GLU A 173 44.78 65.09 43.87
CA GLU A 173 44.40 65.37 42.48
C GLU A 173 43.48 64.30 41.90
N THR A 174 42.64 64.73 40.95
CA THR A 174 41.70 63.87 40.22
C THR A 174 41.92 64.02 38.73
N THR A 175 42.08 62.91 38.03
CA THR A 175 42.17 62.86 36.56
C THR A 175 40.85 62.33 36.01
N VAL A 176 40.36 62.97 34.95
CA VAL A 176 39.25 62.46 34.15
C VAL A 176 39.78 62.24 32.74
N ASN A 177 39.52 61.07 32.18
CA ASN A 177 39.94 60.73 30.84
C ASN A 177 38.74 60.23 30.03
N VAL A 178 38.76 60.55 28.75
CA VAL A 178 37.78 60.06 27.77
C VAL A 178 38.55 59.34 26.68
N GLY A 179 38.20 58.09 26.42
CA GLY A 179 38.82 57.28 25.38
C GLY A 179 37.79 56.77 24.38
N LEU A 180 38.29 56.50 23.18
CA LEU A 180 37.55 55.89 22.08
C LEU A 180 38.31 54.64 21.66
N ALA A 181 37.63 53.53 21.43
CA ALA A 181 38.27 52.32 20.96
C ALA A 181 37.39 51.56 19.97
N THR A 182 38.05 50.77 19.12
CA THR A 182 37.41 49.87 18.17
C THR A 182 38.02 48.48 18.31
N TYR A 183 37.20 47.43 18.20
CA TYR A 183 37.66 46.05 18.23
C TYR A 183 36.66 45.14 17.51
N GLY A 184 37.13 44.29 16.60
CA GLY A 184 36.26 43.36 15.87
C GLY A 184 35.08 44.04 15.15
N GLY A 185 35.27 45.26 14.64
CA GLY A 185 34.22 46.07 14.00
C GLY A 185 33.21 46.73 14.95
N GLN A 186 33.37 46.57 16.27
CA GLN A 186 32.60 47.29 17.28
C GLN A 186 33.34 48.56 17.72
N THR A 187 32.59 49.54 18.21
CA THR A 187 33.12 50.82 18.69
C THR A 187 32.62 51.09 20.10
N ALA A 188 33.43 51.79 20.90
CA ALA A 188 33.06 52.16 22.26
C ALA A 188 33.71 53.46 22.70
N ILE A 189 33.06 54.11 23.66
CA ILE A 189 33.52 55.28 24.38
C ILE A 189 33.65 54.88 25.85
N GLY A 190 34.77 55.27 26.46
CA GLY A 190 35.05 55.02 27.87
C GLY A 190 35.34 56.33 28.58
N VAL A 191 34.76 56.52 29.76
CA VAL A 191 35.12 57.60 30.67
C VAL A 191 35.76 56.98 31.90
N GLY A 192 36.98 57.40 32.21
CA GLY A 192 37.70 57.01 33.41
C GLY A 192 37.84 58.18 34.36
N ILE A 193 37.82 57.89 35.65
CA ILE A 193 38.18 58.81 36.71
C ILE A 193 39.18 58.14 37.63
N ALA A 194 40.22 58.86 38.02
CA ALA A 194 41.18 58.38 39.01
C ALA A 194 41.48 59.50 40.00
N ARG A 195 41.67 59.13 41.26
CA ARG A 195 42.02 60.07 42.33
C ARG A 195 43.14 59.50 43.20
N GLN A 196 44.11 60.35 43.51
CA GLN A 196 45.19 60.02 44.42
C GLN A 196 44.74 60.36 45.85
N VAL A 197 44.91 59.39 46.76
CA VAL A 197 44.61 59.50 48.18
C VAL A 197 45.82 58.96 48.95
N GLY A 198 46.75 59.84 49.31
CA GLY A 198 48.02 59.47 49.92
C GLY A 198 48.83 58.55 48.99
N PRO A 199 49.25 57.34 49.44
CA PRO A 199 50.00 56.40 48.61
C PRO A 199 49.13 55.58 47.63
N VAL A 200 47.80 55.75 47.65
CA VAL A 200 46.86 54.94 46.87
C VAL A 200 46.24 55.74 45.73
N THR A 201 46.27 55.20 44.51
CA THR A 201 45.46 55.69 43.39
C THR A 201 44.19 54.85 43.29
N LEU A 202 43.03 55.46 43.53
CA LEU A 202 41.74 54.84 43.26
C LEU A 202 41.32 55.19 41.83
N ASN A 203 40.85 54.21 41.05
CA ASN A 203 40.32 54.45 39.71
C ASN A 203 38.97 53.76 39.50
N GLY A 204 38.15 54.38 38.67
CA GLY A 204 36.89 53.84 38.20
C GLY A 204 36.67 54.23 36.74
N GLY A 205 35.78 53.52 36.07
CA GLY A 205 35.44 53.85 34.69
C GLY A 205 34.09 53.27 34.27
N PHE A 206 33.48 53.94 33.31
CA PHE A 206 32.26 53.53 32.65
C PHE A 206 32.48 53.52 31.14
N GLY A 207 32.12 52.42 30.49
CA GLY A 207 32.21 52.23 29.05
C GLY A 207 30.84 51.93 28.44
N ALA A 208 30.50 52.64 27.38
CA ALA A 208 29.33 52.39 26.54
C ALA A 208 29.75 52.26 25.08
N GLY A 209 29.02 51.50 24.27
CA GLY A 209 29.44 51.25 22.89
C GLY A 209 28.34 50.63 22.04
N SER A 210 28.73 50.07 20.90
CA SER A 210 27.82 49.46 19.92
C SER A 210 27.17 48.15 20.37
N GLY A 211 27.55 47.64 21.55
CA GLY A 211 26.92 46.49 22.21
C GLY A 211 25.74 46.90 23.11
N LYS A 212 24.92 45.92 23.52
CA LYS A 212 23.74 46.16 24.38
C LYS A 212 24.10 46.36 25.86
N ARG A 213 25.28 45.92 26.28
CA ARG A 213 25.74 45.98 27.67
C ARG A 213 26.72 47.12 27.83
N ASN A 214 26.73 47.75 29.00
CA ASN A 214 27.74 48.71 29.41
C ASN A 214 28.74 48.03 30.33
N LEU A 215 29.97 48.56 30.39
CA LEU A 215 31.04 48.03 31.23
C LEU A 215 31.36 49.02 32.35
N VAL A 216 31.50 48.53 33.57
CA VAL A 216 31.97 49.31 34.72
C VAL A 216 33.27 48.69 35.20
N ARG A 217 34.28 49.52 35.45
CA ARG A 217 35.58 49.14 36.00
C ARG A 217 35.83 49.88 37.31
N ILE A 218 36.40 49.19 38.29
CA ILE A 218 36.90 49.77 39.53
C ILE A 218 38.28 49.15 39.82
N GLY A 219 39.22 49.94 40.30
CA GLY A 219 40.57 49.47 40.64
C GLY A 219 41.26 50.37 41.66
N ALA A 220 42.32 49.84 42.25
CA ALA A 220 43.22 50.58 43.13
C ALA A 220 44.67 50.21 42.80
N GLY A 221 45.58 51.16 42.92
CA GLY A 221 47.02 50.97 42.81
C GLY A 221 47.74 51.62 43.98
N TRP A 222 48.89 51.09 44.37
CA TRP A 222 49.71 51.61 45.46
C TRP A 222 51.10 51.95 44.95
N ARG A 223 51.65 53.09 45.38
CA ARG A 223 53.02 53.51 45.07
C ARG A 223 53.83 53.56 46.36
N PHE A 224 55.02 52.98 46.33
CA PHE A 224 55.98 52.93 47.44
C PHE A 224 57.28 53.62 47.04
#